data_AF-A0AAW9IKM8-F1
#
_entry.id   AF-A0AAW9IKM8-F1
#
_cell.length_a   1.000
_cell.length_b   1.000
_cell.length_c   1.000
_cell.angle_alpha   90.00
_cell.angle_beta   90.00
_cell.angle_gamma   90.00
#
_symmetry.space_group_name_H-M   'P 1'
#
loop_
_entity.id
_entity.type
_entity.pdbx_description
1 polymer ?
#
loop_
_entity_poly.entity_id
_entity_poly.type
_entity_poly.pdbx_seq_one_letter_code
_entity_poly.pdbx_strand_id
1 'polypeptide(L)' 'MSKKMPVLFLSHGSPMNVILDNDYTEALKVLGKSLEVPKAIMIISAHWKTRGTYLTYSNKP' A
#
# COMPACT_ATOMS: atom_id res chain seq x y z
N MET A 1 -16.41 -19.12 -4.90
CA MET A 1 -15.94 -17.94 -5.67
C MET A 1 -14.82 -17.29 -4.88
N SER A 2 -13.74 -16.83 -5.52
CA SER A 2 -12.70 -16.05 -4.82
C SER A 2 -13.29 -14.76 -4.28
N LYS A 3 -13.09 -14.45 -3.00
CA LYS A 3 -13.46 -13.16 -2.41
C LYS A 3 -12.70 -12.05 -3.14
N LYS A 4 -13.37 -10.95 -3.48
CA LYS A 4 -12.71 -9.78 -4.07
C LYS A 4 -11.87 -9.09 -3.01
N MET A 5 -10.59 -8.87 -3.30
CA MET A 5 -9.72 -8.06 -2.44
C MET A 5 -10.10 -6.57 -2.56
N PRO A 6 -9.94 -5.77 -1.48
CA PRO A 6 -10.23 -4.35 -1.52
C PRO A 6 -9.20 -3.58 -2.34
N VAL A 7 -9.62 -2.42 -2.87
CA VAL A 7 -8.74 -1.40 -3.43
C VAL A 7 -8.65 -0.26 -2.43
N LEU A 8 -7.43 0.15 -2.12
CA LEU A 8 -7.15 1.21 -1.15
C LEU A 8 -6.57 2.41 -1.88
N PHE A 9 -7.06 3.61 -1.56
CA PHE A 9 -6.44 4.87 -1.96
C PHE A 9 -5.84 5.52 -0.72
N LEU A 10 -4.51 5.55 -0.65
CA LEU A 10 -3.76 5.99 0.53
C LEU A 10 -2.85 7.16 0.15
N SER A 11 -2.82 8.19 0.98
CA SER A 11 -1.76 9.20 0.92
C SER A 11 -0.46 8.56 1.37
N HIS A 12 0.69 8.83 0.74
CA HIS A 12 1.97 8.40 1.33
C HIS A 12 2.39 9.27 2.53
N GLY A 13 1.67 10.37 2.78
CA GLY A 13 1.87 11.26 3.93
C GLY A 13 3.21 11.99 3.92
N SER A 14 3.52 12.60 5.07
CA SER A 14 4.84 13.17 5.33
C SER A 14 5.87 12.05 5.50
N PRO A 15 7.11 12.20 5.01
CA PRO A 15 8.22 11.29 5.33
C PRO A 15 8.41 11.07 6.84
N MET A 16 7.97 12.01 7.68
CA MET A 16 8.01 11.87 9.14
C MET A 16 7.18 10.69 9.67
N ASN A 17 6.17 10.22 8.92
CA ASN A 17 5.37 9.04 9.31
C ASN A 17 6.19 7.74 9.33
N VAL A 18 7.41 7.73 8.79
CA VAL A 18 8.33 6.60 8.91
C VAL A 18 8.94 6.51 10.32
N ILE A 19 9.05 7.65 11.02
CA ILE A 19 9.75 7.78 12.30
C ILE A 19 8.77 7.94 13.46
N LEU A 20 7.69 8.68 13.22
CA LEU A 20 6.73 9.04 14.25
C LEU A 20 5.65 7.99 14.39
N ASP A 21 5.21 7.77 15.62
CA ASP A 21 3.96 7.08 15.91
C ASP A 21 2.85 8.12 16.16
N ASN A 22 1.86 8.14 15.29
CA ASN A 22 0.77 9.13 15.30
C ASN A 22 -0.54 8.51 14.80
N ASP A 23 -1.61 9.29 14.79
CA ASP A 23 -2.94 8.83 14.39
C ASP A 23 -2.97 8.21 12.99
N TYR A 24 -2.12 8.70 12.08
CA TYR A 24 -2.03 8.17 10.72
C TYR A 24 -1.37 6.78 10.70
N THR A 25 -0.24 6.60 11.39
CA THR A 25 0.44 5.29 11.46
C THR A 25 -0.39 4.27 12.21
N GLU A 26 -1.07 4.67 13.29
CA GLU A 26 -1.98 3.80 14.03
C GLU A 26 -3.18 3.36 13.17
N ALA A 27 -3.80 4.28 12.43
CA ALA A 27 -4.88 3.92 11.51
C ALA A 27 -4.42 2.91 10.44
N LEU A 28 -3.21 3.07 9.89
CA LEU A 28 -2.64 2.10 8.94
C LEU A 28 -2.38 0.73 9.59
N LYS A 29 -1.87 0.69 10.82
CA LYS A 29 -1.66 -0.58 11.57
C LYS A 29 -2.99 -1.30 11.79
N VAL A 30 -4.03 -0.58 12.20
CA VAL A 30 -5.38 -1.15 12.40
C VAL A 30 -5.96 -1.65 11.09
N LEU A 31 -5.86 -0.86 10.01
CA LEU A 31 -6.29 -1.27 8.67
C LEU A 31 -5.58 -2.55 8.24
N GLY A 32 -4.25 -2.62 8.35
CA GLY A 32 -3.46 -3.79 7.99
C GLY A 32 -3.90 -5.06 8.73
N LYS A 33 -4.23 -4.96 10.03
CA LYS A 33 -4.75 -6.08 10.84
C LYS A 33 -6.16 -6.54 10.44
N SER A 34 -6.96 -5.66 9.84
CA SER A 34 -8.33 -5.96 9.41
C SER A 34 -8.42 -6.67 8.05
N LEU A 35 -7.35 -6.63 7.26
CA LEU A 35 -7.30 -7.18 5.91
C LEU A 35 -6.92 -8.66 5.92
N GLU A 36 -7.54 -9.44 5.04
CA GLU A 36 -7.07 -10.78 4.72
C GLU A 36 -5.70 -10.69 4.04
N VAL A 37 -4.79 -11.64 4.34
CA VAL A 37 -3.43 -11.62 3.79
C VAL A 37 -3.48 -11.84 2.27
N PRO A 38 -3.06 -10.85 1.45
CA PRO A 38 -3.10 -10.99 0.01
C PRO A 38 -1.98 -11.92 -0.49
N LYS A 39 -2.24 -12.61 -1.61
CA LYS A 39 -1.20 -13.37 -2.32
C LYS A 39 -0.15 -12.49 -3.00
N ALA A 40 -0.53 -11.25 -3.35
CA ALA A 40 0.32 -10.24 -3.96
C ALA A 40 -0.28 -8.84 -3.72
N ILE A 41 0.57 -7.81 -3.70
CA ILE A 41 0.15 -6.41 -3.59
C ILE A 41 0.58 -5.68 -4.86
N MET A 42 -0.34 -4.96 -5.49
CA MET A 42 -0.05 -4.06 -6.61
C MET A 42 -0.08 -2.62 -6.09
N ILE A 43 1.05 -1.91 -6.20
CA ILE A 43 1.19 -0.53 -5.76
C ILE A 43 1.24 0.38 -6.98
N ILE A 44 0.37 1.40 -6.99
CA ILE A 44 0.43 2.52 -7.94
C ILE A 44 0.87 3.74 -7.15
N SER A 45 2.03 4.30 -7.47
CA SER A 45 2.63 5.40 -6.71
C SER A 45 2.55 6.72 -7.48
N ALA A 46 2.18 7.80 -6.80
CA ALA A 46 2.19 9.16 -7.35
C ALA A 46 3.60 9.62 -7.78
N HIS A 47 4.65 9.04 -7.19
CA HIS A 47 6.04 9.34 -7.54
C HIS A 47 6.54 8.51 -8.74
N TRP A 48 5.77 7.52 -9.19
CA TRP A 48 6.10 6.74 -10.39
C TRP A 48 5.52 7.41 -11.64
N LYS A 49 6.18 8.48 -12.11
CA LYS A 49 5.78 9.20 -13.32
C LYS A 49 6.63 8.76 -14.51
N THR A 50 6.01 8.08 -15.47
CA THR A 50 6.66 7.57 -16.68
C THR A 50 5.92 7.96 -17.95
N ARG A 51 6.60 7.93 -19.10
CA ARG A 51 5.96 8.00 -20.42
C ARG A 51 5.64 6.59 -20.89
N GLY A 52 4.39 6.16 -20.72
CA GLY A 52 3.96 4.78 -20.94
C GLY A 52 3.83 3.99 -19.63
N THR A 53 3.38 2.74 -19.75
CA THR A 53 3.08 1.87 -18.60
C THR A 53 4.24 0.91 -18.38
N TYR A 54 4.77 0.90 -17.17
CA TYR A 54 5.88 0.03 -16.76
C TYR A 54 5.50 -0.76 -15.52
N LEU A 55 6.09 -1.94 -15.39
CA LEU A 55 5.90 -2.83 -14.25
C LEU A 55 7.27 -3.26 -13.72
N THR A 56 7.42 -3.24 -12.40
CA THR A 56 8.45 -4.00 -11.71
C THR A 56 7.79 -5.00 -10.78
N TYR A 57 8.47 -6.10 -10.52
CA TYR A 57 8.00 -7.12 -9.60
C TYR A 57 9.18 -7.74 -8.86
N SER A 58 8.89 -8.32 -7.70
CA SER A 58 9.81 -9.18 -6.95
C SER A 58 9.13 -10.53 -6.75
N ASN A 59 9.91 -11.61 -6.78
CA ASN A 59 9.40 -12.97 -6.54
C ASN A 59 9.01 -13.21 -5.08
N LYS A 60 9.45 -12.35 -4.15
CA LYS A 60 9.12 -12.38 -2.73
C LYS A 60 8.94 -10.95 -2.21
N PRO A 61 7.95 -10.69 -1.34
CA PRO A 61 7.79 -9.41 -0.67
C PRO A 61 8.96 -9.12 0.28
#